data_AF-A0A8T3LXL3-F1
#
_entry.id   AF-A0A8T3LXL3-F1
#
_cell.length_a   1.000
_cell.length_b   1.000
_cell.length_c   1.000
_cell.angle_alpha   90.00
_cell.angle_beta   90.00
_cell.angle_gamma   90.00
#
_symmetry.space_group_name_H-M   'P 1'
#
loop_
_entity.id
_entity.type
_entity.pdbx_description
1 polymer ?
#
loop_
_entity_poly.entity_id
_entity_poly.type
_entity_poly.pdbx_seq_one_letter_code
_entity_poly.pdbx_strand_id
1 'polypeptide(L)'
;MSERVSPIARIRLSRSPPRLLAFPLLGFLLGIGAIGGGLLRLPGIPGLVVAGLGAAVVLLALAGAIFLLSIRLDIEEAAVRLSWLGGQRIYSLSPGPVTRVRLRGENRSRLRAAPLFLPWQLGAGRLRDEEDVEVVRLAPTATAILVPTERGRLAIAAADEDALLDALSLAARARQRLEGLTRESAADEETEQPAARVEVDPALMTGIERALVERRLADERAAAAAAAVAAAAATAEQLAAEPPAEVVEREALSASDTVQPVSRRWRLLSRLRLRRPTWARWPTSGTAVLVLPLIAAGMIWGIAALLDRMPQPGTDVGRLTALALVLSGPATTVGAIMARVWWPRLVGVVVAGGLAAIAFVGRALLG
;
A
#
# COMPACT_ATOMS: atom_id res chain seq x y z
N MET A 1 -6.15 12.21 -4.10
CA MET A 1 -5.78 12.51 -2.69
C MET A 1 -6.66 11.66 -1.82
N SER A 2 -6.10 10.74 -1.01
CA SER A 2 -6.90 9.90 -0.12
C SER A 2 -7.32 10.75 1.09
N GLU A 3 -8.62 10.96 1.25
CA GLU A 3 -9.21 11.65 2.39
C GLU A 3 -8.72 11.00 3.69
N ARG A 4 -8.07 11.79 4.55
CA ARG A 4 -7.51 11.27 5.81
C ARG A 4 -8.63 11.20 6.82
N VAL A 5 -9.34 10.07 6.85
CA VAL A 5 -10.27 9.76 7.94
C VAL A 5 -9.48 9.73 9.24
N SER A 6 -9.92 10.51 10.23
CA SER A 6 -9.25 10.55 11.54
C SER A 6 -9.48 9.22 12.27
N PRO A 7 -8.43 8.58 12.81
CA PRO A 7 -8.59 7.33 13.52
C PRO A 7 -9.39 7.54 14.81
N ILE A 8 -10.39 6.70 15.06
CA ILE A 8 -11.20 6.71 16.29
C ILE A 8 -10.31 6.36 17.49
N ALA A 9 -9.48 5.32 17.33
CA ALA A 9 -8.59 4.85 18.36
C ALA A 9 -7.31 4.26 17.77
N ARG A 10 -6.19 4.46 18.48
CA ARG A 10 -4.91 3.82 18.17
C ARG A 10 -4.67 2.70 19.16
N ILE A 11 -4.78 1.45 18.70
CA ILE A 11 -4.62 0.27 19.56
C ILE A 11 -3.18 -0.21 19.52
N ARG A 12 -2.60 -0.37 20.71
CA ARG A 12 -1.28 -0.98 20.85
C ARG A 12 -1.43 -2.49 20.67
N LEU A 13 -0.73 -3.04 19.67
CA LEU A 13 -0.60 -4.48 19.49
C LEU A 13 0.21 -5.09 20.64
N SER A 14 -0.09 -6.34 21.00
CA SER A 14 0.71 -7.05 22.00
C SER A 14 2.12 -7.23 21.48
N ARG A 15 3.09 -6.67 22.19
CA ARG A 15 4.50 -6.72 21.86
C ARG A 15 5.26 -7.28 23.05
N SER A 16 6.15 -8.22 22.79
CA SER A 16 7.18 -8.65 23.74
C SER A 16 8.52 -8.16 23.20
N PRO A 17 8.99 -6.95 23.56
CA PRO A 17 10.19 -6.34 23.00
C PRO A 17 11.41 -7.28 22.95
N PRO A 18 11.76 -8.01 24.02
CA PRO A 18 12.94 -8.87 23.98
C PRO A 18 12.79 -10.02 22.97
N ARG A 19 11.59 -10.59 22.80
CA ARG A 19 11.37 -11.68 21.84
C ARG A 19 11.24 -11.16 20.41
N LEU A 20 10.57 -10.02 20.24
CA LEU A 20 10.41 -9.36 18.94
C LEU A 20 11.77 -8.92 18.39
N LEU A 21 12.66 -8.46 19.27
CA LEU A 21 14.02 -8.05 18.91
C LEU A 21 15.04 -9.20 18.94
N ALA A 22 14.72 -10.38 19.48
CA ALA A 22 15.67 -11.49 19.55
C ALA A 22 16.21 -11.91 18.17
N PHE A 23 15.32 -12.05 17.18
CA PHE A 23 15.70 -12.43 15.82
C PHE A 23 16.60 -11.37 15.14
N PRO A 24 16.22 -10.08 15.08
CA PRO A 24 17.11 -9.07 14.51
C PRO A 24 18.38 -8.88 15.34
N LEU A 25 18.33 -8.99 16.67
CA LEU A 25 19.54 -8.92 17.50
C LEU A 25 20.52 -10.05 17.18
N LEU A 26 20.03 -11.29 17.03
CA LEU A 26 20.86 -12.43 16.63
C LEU A 26 21.48 -12.21 15.24
N GLY A 27 20.68 -11.76 14.27
CA GLY A 27 21.18 -11.41 12.95
C GLY A 27 22.24 -10.31 13.01
N PHE A 28 22.03 -9.29 13.82
CA PHE A 28 22.97 -8.18 14.03
C PHE A 28 24.29 -8.67 14.63
N LEU A 29 24.24 -9.49 15.68
CA LEU A 29 25.44 -10.07 16.31
C LEU A 29 26.19 -11.01 15.37
N LEU A 30 25.48 -11.85 14.63
CA LEU A 30 26.06 -12.72 13.59
C LEU A 30 26.74 -11.90 12.49
N GLY A 31 26.08 -10.82 12.04
CA GLY A 31 26.62 -9.93 11.04
C GLY A 31 27.88 -9.20 11.51
N ILE A 32 27.90 -8.67 12.75
CA ILE A 32 29.11 -8.09 13.36
C ILE A 32 30.22 -9.13 13.48
N GLY A 33 29.89 -10.34 13.93
CA GLY A 33 30.84 -11.45 14.02
C GLY A 33 31.47 -11.79 12.66
N ALA A 34 30.67 -11.81 11.59
CA ALA A 34 31.15 -12.02 10.23
C ALA A 34 32.03 -10.86 9.74
N ILE A 35 31.69 -9.60 10.06
CA ILE A 35 32.54 -8.43 9.75
C ILE A 35 33.89 -8.56 10.45
N GLY A 36 33.89 -8.78 11.77
CA GLY A 36 35.13 -8.92 12.54
C GLY A 36 35.95 -10.12 12.09
N GLY A 37 35.32 -11.28 11.90
CA GLY A 37 36.00 -12.50 11.43
C GLY A 37 36.57 -12.35 10.03
N GLY A 38 35.81 -11.75 9.11
CA GLY A 38 36.25 -11.49 7.74
C GLY A 38 37.45 -10.55 7.70
N LEU A 39 37.38 -9.42 8.40
CA LEU A 39 38.45 -8.41 8.38
C LEU A 39 39.70 -8.83 9.17
N LEU A 40 39.55 -9.57 10.28
CA LEU A 40 40.66 -9.89 11.18
C LEU A 40 41.31 -11.24 10.90
N ARG A 41 40.58 -12.23 10.35
CA ARG A 41 41.11 -13.60 10.21
C ARG A 41 41.33 -14.06 8.78
N LEU A 42 40.70 -13.42 7.80
CA LEU A 42 40.82 -13.81 6.40
C LEU A 42 41.57 -12.71 5.64
N PRO A 43 42.79 -12.97 5.17
CA PRO A 43 43.51 -12.00 4.37
C PRO A 43 42.89 -11.87 2.97
N GLY A 44 42.97 -10.67 2.40
CA GLY A 44 42.60 -10.40 1.01
C GLY A 44 41.10 -10.48 0.70
N ILE A 45 40.78 -10.80 -0.56
CA ILE A 45 39.42 -10.80 -1.11
C ILE A 45 38.41 -11.63 -0.30
N PRO A 46 38.73 -12.86 0.17
CA PRO A 46 37.79 -13.66 0.95
C PRO A 46 37.32 -12.95 2.23
N GLY A 47 38.21 -12.24 2.91
CA GLY A 47 37.86 -11.48 4.12
C GLY A 47 36.91 -10.33 3.84
N LEU A 48 37.14 -9.60 2.74
CA LEU A 48 36.27 -8.50 2.30
C LEU A 48 34.88 -9.00 1.90
N VAL A 49 34.78 -10.14 1.21
CA VAL A 49 33.49 -10.74 0.84
C VAL A 49 32.68 -11.14 2.08
N VAL A 50 33.32 -11.81 3.04
CA VAL A 50 32.67 -12.21 4.31
C VAL A 50 32.24 -10.97 5.10
N ALA A 51 33.07 -9.93 5.16
CA ALA A 51 32.73 -8.69 5.83
C ALA A 51 31.56 -7.95 5.15
N GLY A 52 31.54 -7.90 3.82
CA GLY A 52 30.45 -7.33 3.04
C GLY A 52 29.12 -8.06 3.28
N LEU A 53 29.14 -9.40 3.27
CA LEU A 53 27.97 -10.21 3.62
C LEU A 53 27.52 -9.95 5.07
N GLY A 54 28.46 -9.87 6.01
CA GLY A 54 28.18 -9.52 7.41
C GLY A 54 27.48 -8.17 7.54
N ALA A 55 27.98 -7.14 6.82
CA ALA A 55 27.36 -5.82 6.79
C ALA A 55 25.94 -5.85 6.21
N ALA A 56 25.70 -6.61 5.14
CA ALA A 56 24.36 -6.80 4.59
C ALA A 56 23.40 -7.46 5.60
N VAL A 57 23.87 -8.46 6.34
CA VAL A 57 23.09 -9.11 7.41
C VAL A 57 22.77 -8.12 8.55
N VAL A 58 23.74 -7.31 8.98
CA VAL A 58 23.53 -6.24 9.98
C VAL A 58 22.44 -5.27 9.52
N LEU A 59 22.51 -4.81 8.27
CA LEU A 59 21.53 -3.88 7.71
C LEU A 59 20.13 -4.50 7.62
N LEU A 60 20.03 -5.75 7.17
CA LEU A 60 18.75 -6.48 7.12
C LEU A 60 18.15 -6.69 8.51
N ALA A 61 18.98 -7.02 9.49
CA ALA A 61 18.58 -7.17 10.89
C ALA A 61 18.03 -5.84 11.46
N LEU A 62 18.75 -4.74 11.23
CA LEU A 62 18.33 -3.42 11.69
C LEU A 62 17.03 -2.97 11.01
N ALA A 63 16.93 -3.16 9.69
CA ALA A 63 15.71 -2.87 8.93
C ALA A 63 14.53 -3.71 9.42
N GLY A 64 14.75 -5.00 9.71
CA GLY A 64 13.75 -5.89 10.29
C GLY A 64 13.28 -5.42 11.67
N ALA A 65 14.20 -5.00 12.55
CA ALA A 65 13.87 -4.44 13.86
C ALA A 65 13.01 -3.16 13.73
N ILE A 66 13.44 -2.22 12.89
CA ILE A 66 12.70 -0.97 12.64
C ILE A 66 11.31 -1.29 12.08
N PHE A 67 11.23 -2.18 11.10
CA PHE A 67 9.97 -2.60 10.50
C PHE A 67 9.02 -3.15 11.57
N LEU A 68 9.44 -4.13 12.38
CA LEU A 68 8.59 -4.74 13.41
C LEU A 68 8.14 -3.72 14.48
N LEU A 69 9.02 -2.80 14.88
CA LEU A 69 8.69 -1.75 15.84
C LEU A 69 7.71 -0.71 15.27
N SER A 70 7.72 -0.50 13.95
CA SER A 70 6.87 0.46 13.26
C SER A 70 5.42 0.01 13.07
N ILE A 71 5.11 -1.28 13.20
CA ILE A 71 3.77 -1.82 12.92
C ILE A 71 2.76 -1.29 13.95
N ARG A 72 1.78 -0.51 13.51
CA ARG A 72 0.71 0.07 14.32
C ARG A 72 -0.65 -0.38 13.80
N LEU A 73 -1.62 -0.47 14.73
CA LEU A 73 -3.00 -0.81 14.42
C LEU A 73 -3.87 0.39 14.77
N ASP A 74 -4.50 0.97 13.76
CA ASP A 74 -5.40 2.09 13.87
C ASP A 74 -6.81 1.62 13.53
N ILE A 75 -7.81 2.02 14.32
CA ILE A 75 -9.21 1.69 14.09
C ILE A 75 -9.91 2.93 13.53
N GLU A 76 -10.52 2.75 12.36
CA GLU A 76 -11.31 3.74 11.63
C GLU A 76 -12.79 3.32 11.67
N GLU A 77 -13.71 4.20 11.27
CA GLU A 77 -15.17 4.03 11.43
C GLU A 77 -15.72 2.75 10.78
N ALA A 78 -15.18 2.35 9.63
CA ALA A 78 -15.60 1.14 8.92
C ALA A 78 -14.43 0.21 8.58
N ALA A 79 -13.24 0.45 9.14
CA ALA A 79 -12.05 -0.30 8.78
C ALA A 79 -11.03 -0.43 9.92
N VAL A 80 -10.26 -1.51 9.86
CA VAL A 80 -9.04 -1.67 10.65
C VAL A 80 -7.86 -1.38 9.74
N ARG A 81 -7.03 -0.42 10.11
CA ARG A 81 -5.85 -0.03 9.36
C ARG A 81 -4.59 -0.51 10.07
N LEU A 82 -3.83 -1.33 9.37
CA LEU A 82 -2.49 -1.73 9.78
C LEU A 82 -1.49 -0.82 9.06
N SER A 83 -0.75 -0.02 9.81
CA SER A 83 0.27 0.89 9.28
C SER A 83 1.67 0.42 9.68
N TRP A 84 2.66 0.56 8.79
CA TRP A 84 4.07 0.25 9.07
C TRP A 84 4.98 1.17 8.26
N LEU A 85 6.29 1.16 8.56
CA LEU A 85 7.24 1.97 7.83
C LEU A 85 7.28 1.54 6.35
N GLY A 86 6.78 2.40 5.47
CA GLY A 86 6.77 2.16 4.03
C GLY A 86 5.50 1.53 3.47
N GLY A 87 4.44 1.33 4.26
CA GLY A 87 3.17 0.83 3.75
C GLY A 87 2.01 0.89 4.73
N GLN A 88 0.81 0.68 4.20
CA GLN A 88 -0.40 0.53 5.01
C GLN A 88 -1.32 -0.50 4.37
N ARG A 89 -2.14 -1.15 5.19
CA ARG A 89 -3.17 -2.09 4.76
C ARG A 89 -4.47 -1.83 5.50
N ILE A 90 -5.52 -1.65 4.73
CA ILE A 90 -6.86 -1.35 5.24
C ILE A 90 -7.71 -2.61 5.07
N TYR A 91 -8.39 -2.99 6.16
CA TYR A 91 -9.33 -4.09 6.25
C TYR A 91 -10.71 -3.53 6.55
N SER A 92 -11.57 -3.46 5.52
CA SER A 92 -12.97 -3.05 5.69
C SER A 92 -13.67 -4.03 6.62
N LEU A 93 -14.30 -3.51 7.68
CA LEU A 93 -15.08 -4.27 8.63
C LEU A 93 -16.34 -4.79 7.93
N SER A 94 -16.73 -6.03 8.25
CA SER A 94 -18.00 -6.61 7.82
C SER A 94 -18.93 -6.77 9.02
N PRO A 95 -20.25 -6.61 8.88
CA PRO A 95 -21.19 -6.91 9.95
C PRO A 95 -21.03 -8.36 10.41
N GLY A 96 -20.82 -8.58 11.71
CA GLY A 96 -20.72 -9.92 12.27
C GLY A 96 -20.20 -9.95 13.71
N PRO A 97 -20.28 -11.12 14.36
CA PRO A 97 -19.82 -11.27 15.73
C PRO A 97 -18.29 -11.23 15.80
N VAL A 98 -17.78 -10.41 16.72
CA VAL A 98 -16.37 -10.42 17.13
C VAL A 98 -16.19 -11.58 18.11
N THR A 99 -15.24 -12.48 17.82
CA THR A 99 -15.06 -13.71 18.61
C THR A 99 -13.68 -13.79 19.23
N ARG A 100 -13.61 -14.02 20.55
CA ARG A 100 -12.35 -14.27 21.25
C ARG A 100 -11.95 -15.73 21.04
N VAL A 101 -10.73 -15.96 20.57
CA VAL A 101 -10.20 -17.30 20.31
C VAL A 101 -8.92 -17.55 21.09
N ARG A 102 -8.84 -18.73 21.71
CA ARG A 102 -7.65 -19.21 22.41
C ARG A 102 -6.70 -19.89 21.44
N LEU A 103 -5.51 -19.32 21.27
CA LEU A 103 -4.42 -19.81 20.42
C LEU A 103 -3.44 -20.75 21.17
N ARG A 104 -3.44 -20.74 22.50
CA ARG A 104 -2.62 -21.61 23.35
C ARG A 104 -3.46 -22.31 24.43
N GLY A 105 -2.97 -23.45 24.91
CA GLY A 105 -3.63 -24.30 25.92
C GLY A 105 -4.24 -25.58 25.34
N GLU A 106 -4.89 -26.38 26.20
CA GLU A 106 -5.52 -27.66 25.84
C GLU A 106 -6.64 -27.48 24.79
N ASN A 107 -7.40 -26.40 24.88
CA ASN A 107 -8.48 -26.03 23.94
C ASN A 107 -8.01 -25.09 22.81
N ARG A 108 -6.75 -25.21 22.36
CA ARG A 108 -6.22 -24.32 21.32
C ARG A 108 -6.97 -24.53 20.00
N SER A 109 -7.44 -23.44 19.39
CA SER A 109 -7.77 -23.49 17.97
C SER A 109 -6.49 -23.69 17.18
N ARG A 110 -6.44 -24.67 16.27
CA ARG A 110 -5.30 -24.84 15.35
C ARG A 110 -5.25 -23.63 14.42
N LEU A 111 -4.44 -22.65 14.78
CA LEU A 111 -4.10 -21.54 13.91
C LEU A 111 -2.73 -21.85 13.30
N ARG A 112 -2.76 -22.35 12.06
CA ARG A 112 -1.53 -22.55 11.27
C ARG A 112 -1.24 -21.26 10.53
N ALA A 113 -0.37 -20.44 11.11
CA ALA A 113 0.30 -19.36 10.41
C ALA A 113 1.78 -19.77 10.23
N ALA A 114 2.30 -19.68 9.01
CA ALA A 114 3.69 -20.00 8.70
C ALA A 114 4.64 -18.88 9.17
N PRO A 115 5.94 -19.14 9.46
CA PRO A 115 6.56 -20.38 9.93
C PRO A 115 6.72 -20.41 11.47
N LEU A 116 6.88 -21.62 12.03
CA LEU A 116 6.82 -21.92 13.49
C LEU A 116 7.86 -21.21 14.39
N PHE A 117 8.92 -20.65 13.82
CA PHE A 117 10.11 -20.21 14.57
C PHE A 117 10.09 -18.72 14.92
N LEU A 118 9.22 -17.93 14.30
CA LEU A 118 9.19 -16.49 14.54
C LEU A 118 8.21 -16.17 15.69
N PRO A 119 8.62 -15.31 16.66
CA PRO A 119 7.79 -14.94 17.80
C PRO A 119 6.61 -14.02 17.41
N TRP A 120 6.50 -13.65 16.13
CA TRP A 120 5.47 -12.85 15.52
C TRP A 120 4.91 -13.58 14.29
N GLN A 121 3.64 -13.33 13.97
CA GLN A 121 2.89 -13.91 12.86
C GLN A 121 2.11 -12.80 12.16
N LEU A 122 2.42 -12.58 10.88
CA LEU A 122 1.78 -11.58 10.03
C LEU A 122 1.38 -12.24 8.71
N GLY A 123 0.10 -12.19 8.36
CA GLY A 123 -0.41 -12.64 7.06
C GLY A 123 -1.41 -13.79 7.15
N ALA A 124 -1.62 -14.48 6.04
CA ALA A 124 -2.65 -15.52 5.96
C ALA A 124 -2.31 -16.74 6.83
N GLY A 125 -3.33 -17.24 7.51
CA GLY A 125 -3.34 -18.49 8.25
C GLY A 125 -4.68 -19.19 8.10
N ARG A 126 -4.76 -20.40 8.66
CA ARG A 126 -6.03 -21.12 8.76
C ARG A 126 -6.39 -21.37 10.20
N LEU A 127 -7.64 -21.08 10.55
CA LEU A 127 -8.24 -21.36 11.83
C LEU A 127 -9.01 -22.69 11.74
N ARG A 128 -8.68 -23.63 12.63
CA ARG A 128 -9.27 -24.99 12.67
C ARG A 128 -9.14 -25.75 11.34
N ASP A 129 -8.11 -25.43 10.55
CA ASP A 129 -7.84 -25.99 9.21
C ASP A 129 -8.97 -25.76 8.16
N GLU A 130 -10.04 -25.02 8.50
CA GLU A 130 -11.23 -24.81 7.66
C GLU A 130 -11.40 -23.35 7.22
N GLU A 131 -11.13 -22.40 8.12
CA GLU A 131 -11.41 -20.99 7.88
C GLU A 131 -10.13 -20.23 7.55
N ASP A 132 -10.10 -19.55 6.39
CA ASP A 132 -9.00 -18.68 6.02
C ASP A 132 -9.08 -17.38 6.84
N VAL A 133 -8.03 -17.12 7.62
CA VAL A 133 -7.94 -15.99 8.55
C VAL A 133 -6.65 -15.24 8.32
N GLU A 134 -6.70 -13.92 8.33
CA GLU A 134 -5.50 -13.10 8.32
C GLU A 134 -5.05 -12.80 9.75
N VAL A 135 -3.78 -13.02 10.06
CA VAL A 135 -3.24 -12.99 11.42
C VAL A 135 -2.34 -11.78 11.57
N VAL A 136 -2.58 -10.97 12.60
CA VAL A 136 -1.74 -9.85 13.01
C VAL A 136 -1.37 -10.02 14.47
N ARG A 137 -0.18 -10.58 14.69
CA ARG A 137 0.31 -10.94 16.02
C ARG A 137 1.80 -10.65 16.15
N LEU A 138 2.16 -9.71 17.01
CA LEU A 138 3.57 -9.32 17.23
C LEU A 138 4.20 -9.97 18.47
N ALA A 139 3.39 -10.68 19.28
CA ALA A 139 3.85 -11.42 20.44
C ALA A 139 3.09 -12.74 20.59
N PRO A 140 3.69 -13.75 21.24
CA PRO A 140 3.06 -15.05 21.40
C PRO A 140 2.01 -15.05 22.53
N THR A 141 0.89 -14.33 22.35
CA THR A 141 -0.25 -14.27 23.28
C THR A 141 -1.06 -15.57 23.32
N ALA A 142 -1.78 -15.82 24.41
CA ALA A 142 -2.66 -16.99 24.51
C ALA A 142 -3.98 -16.82 23.74
N THR A 143 -4.38 -15.58 23.50
CA THR A 143 -5.66 -15.18 22.92
C THR A 143 -5.46 -14.26 21.72
N ALA A 144 -6.44 -14.26 20.83
CA ALA A 144 -6.60 -13.30 19.76
C ALA A 144 -8.09 -13.02 19.53
N ILE A 145 -8.40 -11.81 19.09
CA ILE A 145 -9.75 -11.38 18.73
C ILE A 145 -9.91 -11.55 17.23
N LEU A 146 -10.94 -12.29 16.81
CA LEU A 146 -11.34 -12.43 15.41
C LEU A 146 -12.35 -11.36 15.07
N VAL A 147 -11.97 -10.52 14.12
CA VAL A 147 -12.80 -9.45 13.58
C VAL A 147 -13.27 -9.84 12.18
N PRO A 148 -14.59 -9.82 11.89
CA PRO A 148 -15.10 -10.05 10.55
C PRO A 148 -14.74 -8.88 9.62
N THR A 149 -14.19 -9.19 8.46
CA THR A 149 -13.81 -8.23 7.42
C THR A 149 -14.37 -8.68 6.08
N GLU A 150 -14.45 -7.79 5.10
CA GLU A 150 -14.90 -8.15 3.75
C GLU A 150 -14.01 -9.20 3.07
N ARG A 151 -12.75 -9.32 3.52
CA ARG A 151 -11.76 -10.26 2.96
C ARG A 151 -11.63 -11.57 3.74
N GLY A 152 -12.52 -11.83 4.69
CA GLY A 152 -12.47 -12.97 5.60
C GLY A 152 -12.41 -12.54 7.07
N ARG A 153 -11.78 -13.32 7.95
CA ARG A 153 -11.58 -12.91 9.36
C ARG A 153 -10.17 -12.39 9.59
N LEU A 154 -10.04 -11.42 10.48
CA LEU A 154 -8.78 -10.86 10.94
C LEU A 154 -8.56 -11.24 12.40
N ALA A 155 -7.54 -12.06 12.68
CA ALA A 155 -7.09 -12.39 14.02
C ALA A 155 -6.09 -11.36 14.53
N ILE A 156 -6.48 -10.58 15.54
CA ILE A 156 -5.68 -9.51 16.12
C ILE A 156 -5.27 -9.90 17.54
N ALA A 157 -3.97 -9.83 17.84
CA ALA A 157 -3.46 -9.91 19.21
C ALA A 157 -3.17 -8.50 19.76
N ALA A 158 -4.14 -7.92 20.44
CA ALA A 158 -4.00 -6.61 21.10
C ALA A 158 -3.24 -6.73 22.43
N ALA A 159 -2.58 -5.64 22.84
CA ALA A 159 -1.97 -5.55 24.16
C ALA A 159 -3.03 -5.44 25.26
N ASP A 160 -4.10 -4.72 24.95
CA ASP A 160 -5.30 -4.56 25.76
C ASP A 160 -6.50 -4.98 24.90
N GLU A 161 -7.12 -6.09 25.27
CA GLU A 161 -8.23 -6.66 24.52
C GLU A 161 -9.53 -5.88 24.73
N ASP A 162 -9.73 -5.32 25.92
CA ASP A 162 -10.96 -4.61 26.25
C ASP A 162 -10.97 -3.26 25.53
N ALA A 163 -9.83 -2.55 25.50
CA ALA A 163 -9.66 -1.35 24.69
C ALA A 163 -9.88 -1.59 23.18
N LEU A 164 -9.49 -2.76 22.66
CA LEU A 164 -9.76 -3.15 21.28
C LEU A 164 -11.27 -3.37 21.05
N LEU A 165 -11.94 -4.09 21.94
CA LEU A 165 -13.38 -4.34 21.84
C LEU A 165 -14.20 -3.05 21.94
N ASP A 166 -13.84 -2.16 22.86
CA ASP A 166 -14.49 -0.85 23.02
C ASP A 166 -14.34 -0.02 21.74
N ALA A 167 -13.13 0.05 21.18
CA ALA A 167 -12.88 0.77 19.94
C ALA A 167 -13.63 0.16 18.74
N LEU A 168 -13.73 -1.18 18.64
CA LEU A 168 -14.53 -1.85 17.61
C LEU A 168 -16.03 -1.59 17.80
N SER A 169 -16.52 -1.52 19.04
CA SER A 169 -17.91 -1.18 19.33
C SER A 169 -18.24 0.26 18.94
N LEU A 170 -17.32 1.19 19.19
CA LEU A 170 -17.44 2.59 18.78
C LEU A 170 -17.43 2.71 17.25
N ALA A 171 -16.53 2.00 16.57
CA ALA A 171 -16.51 1.92 15.11
C ALA A 171 -17.83 1.37 14.54
N ALA A 172 -18.35 0.28 15.10
CA ALA A 172 -19.63 -0.30 14.68
C ALA A 172 -20.79 0.70 14.85
N ARG A 173 -20.85 1.43 15.97
CA ARG A 173 -21.86 2.49 16.20
C ARG A 173 -21.69 3.68 15.27
N ALA A 174 -20.45 4.08 14.96
CA ALA A 174 -20.17 5.16 14.00
C ALA A 174 -20.66 4.77 12.60
N ARG A 175 -20.34 3.54 12.18
CA ARG A 175 -20.85 2.97 10.92
C ARG A 175 -22.37 2.91 10.87
N GLN A 176 -23.05 2.44 11.93
CA GLN A 176 -24.51 2.41 11.98
C GLN A 176 -25.14 3.80 11.83
N ARG A 177 -24.52 4.82 12.44
CA ARG A 177 -24.94 6.22 12.26
C ARG A 177 -24.78 6.69 10.82
N LEU A 178 -23.64 6.40 10.19
CA LEU A 178 -23.41 6.74 8.78
C LEU A 178 -24.37 6.02 7.85
N GLU A 179 -24.59 4.72 8.04
CA GLU A 179 -25.56 3.95 7.25
C GLU A 179 -26.99 4.46 7.46
N GLY A 180 -27.32 4.95 8.65
CA GLY A 180 -28.60 5.61 8.93
C GLY A 180 -28.77 6.89 8.11
N LEU A 181 -27.77 7.77 8.13
CA LEU A 181 -27.77 9.02 7.36
C LEU A 181 -27.84 8.75 5.85
N THR A 182 -27.10 7.77 5.34
CA THR A 182 -27.16 7.40 3.91
C THR A 182 -28.53 6.88 3.51
N ARG A 183 -29.23 6.12 4.37
CA ARG A 183 -30.59 5.66 4.09
C ARG A 183 -31.61 6.80 4.12
N GLU A 184 -31.46 7.74 5.05
CA GLU A 184 -32.33 8.92 5.14
C GLU A 184 -32.17 9.81 3.90
N SER A 185 -30.93 10.14 3.51
CA SER A 185 -30.68 10.90 2.28
C SER A 185 -31.16 10.18 1.01
N ALA A 186 -31.03 8.85 0.93
CA ALA A 186 -31.56 8.09 -0.21
C ALA A 186 -33.10 8.09 -0.25
N ALA A 187 -33.77 8.09 0.91
CA ALA A 187 -35.23 8.17 0.99
C ALA A 187 -35.75 9.59 0.64
N ASP A 188 -34.98 10.63 0.98
CA ASP A 188 -35.28 12.00 0.58
C ASP A 188 -35.14 12.19 -0.94
N GLU A 189 -34.10 11.61 -1.56
CA GLU A 189 -33.93 11.61 -3.03
C GLU A 189 -35.02 10.81 -3.78
N GLU A 190 -35.53 9.73 -3.19
CA GLU A 190 -36.64 8.94 -3.75
C GLU A 190 -37.99 9.69 -3.65
N THR A 191 -38.11 10.63 -2.70
CA THR A 191 -39.28 11.51 -2.54
C THR A 191 -39.21 12.75 -3.45
N GLU A 192 -37.99 13.20 -3.81
CA GLU A 192 -37.77 14.33 -4.73
C GLU A 192 -37.67 13.95 -6.21
N GLN A 193 -37.76 12.65 -6.54
CA GLN A 193 -37.92 12.22 -7.93
C GLN A 193 -39.32 12.68 -8.40
N PRO A 194 -39.44 13.67 -9.32
CA PRO A 194 -40.74 14.17 -9.73
C PRO A 194 -41.49 13.01 -10.35
N ALA A 195 -42.72 12.79 -9.87
CA ALA A 195 -43.63 11.76 -10.32
C ALA A 195 -43.37 11.38 -11.77
N ALA A 196 -42.98 10.11 -11.98
CA ALA A 196 -42.77 9.51 -13.28
C ALA A 196 -43.82 10.06 -14.25
N ARG A 197 -43.35 10.67 -15.34
CA ARG A 197 -44.17 11.06 -16.49
C ARG A 197 -45.08 9.88 -16.80
N VAL A 198 -46.36 10.03 -16.46
CA VAL A 198 -47.39 9.12 -16.96
C VAL A 198 -47.35 9.32 -18.47
N GLU A 199 -46.82 8.32 -19.17
CA GLU A 199 -46.87 8.23 -20.61
C GLU A 199 -48.35 8.09 -20.98
N VAL A 200 -49.01 9.23 -21.23
CA VAL A 200 -50.42 9.26 -21.62
C VAL A 200 -50.50 8.65 -23.01
N ASP A 201 -51.17 7.51 -23.10
CA ASP A 201 -51.40 6.77 -24.34
C ASP A 201 -52.16 7.67 -25.35
N PRO A 202 -51.57 8.03 -26.50
CA PRO A 202 -52.16 9.00 -27.44
C PRO A 202 -53.42 8.48 -28.15
N ALA A 203 -53.81 7.22 -27.93
CA ALA A 203 -54.99 6.60 -28.53
C ALA A 203 -56.34 7.11 -27.98
N LEU A 204 -56.34 7.87 -26.87
CA LEU A 204 -57.56 8.32 -26.19
C LEU A 204 -57.64 9.84 -25.98
N MET A 205 -56.87 10.64 -26.73
CA MET A 205 -56.99 12.11 -26.64
C MET A 205 -58.06 12.65 -27.59
N THR A 206 -58.96 13.48 -27.06
CA THR A 206 -59.94 14.20 -27.87
C THR A 206 -59.23 15.25 -28.75
N GLY A 207 -59.84 15.64 -29.88
CA GLY A 207 -59.21 16.57 -30.83
C GLY A 207 -58.77 17.93 -30.23
N ILE A 208 -59.38 18.33 -29.11
CA ILE A 208 -59.05 19.56 -28.38
C ILE A 208 -57.77 19.37 -27.53
N GLU A 209 -57.62 18.21 -26.89
CA GLU A 209 -56.45 17.90 -26.07
C GLU A 209 -55.21 17.73 -26.94
N ARG A 210 -55.37 17.18 -28.15
CA ARG A 210 -54.29 17.10 -29.14
C ARG A 210 -53.80 18.49 -29.57
N ALA A 211 -54.71 19.43 -29.80
CA ALA A 211 -54.36 20.80 -30.15
C ALA A 211 -53.65 21.55 -29.01
N LEU A 212 -54.04 21.30 -27.75
CA LEU A 212 -53.38 21.89 -26.58
C LEU A 212 -51.98 21.32 -26.33
N VAL A 213 -51.79 20.01 -26.56
CA VAL A 213 -50.47 19.38 -26.48
C VAL A 213 -49.56 19.87 -27.59
N GLU A 214 -50.06 19.99 -28.82
CA GLU A 214 -49.29 20.54 -29.94
C GLU A 214 -48.87 22.00 -29.68
N ARG A 215 -49.74 22.81 -29.08
CA ARG A 215 -49.42 24.18 -28.70
C ARG A 215 -48.35 24.25 -27.62
N ARG A 216 -48.43 23.42 -26.56
CA ARG A 216 -47.36 23.33 -25.54
C ARG A 216 -46.03 22.90 -26.14
N LEU A 217 -46.03 21.89 -27.02
CA LEU A 217 -44.81 21.43 -27.68
C LEU A 217 -44.24 22.48 -28.64
N ALA A 218 -45.07 23.30 -29.27
CA ALA A 218 -44.62 24.44 -30.08
C ALA A 218 -43.98 25.53 -29.22
N ASP A 219 -44.57 25.86 -28.07
CA ASP A 219 -44.04 26.84 -27.13
C ASP A 219 -42.72 26.36 -26.51
N GLU A 220 -42.61 25.07 -26.16
CA GLU A 220 -41.37 24.46 -25.67
C GLU A 220 -40.26 24.47 -26.73
N ARG A 221 -40.59 24.19 -28.00
CA ARG A 221 -39.62 24.27 -29.10
C ARG A 221 -39.17 25.71 -29.36
N ALA A 222 -40.07 26.68 -29.25
CA ALA A 222 -39.72 28.09 -29.37
C ALA A 222 -38.80 28.56 -28.22
N ALA A 223 -39.09 28.13 -26.99
CA ALA A 223 -38.25 28.40 -25.82
C ALA A 223 -36.86 27.72 -25.94
N ALA A 224 -36.81 26.47 -26.39
CA ALA A 224 -35.57 25.75 -26.65
C ALA A 224 -34.73 26.41 -27.76
N ALA A 225 -35.37 26.88 -28.84
CA ALA A 225 -34.69 27.63 -29.90
C ALA A 225 -34.14 28.97 -29.40
N ALA A 226 -34.89 29.70 -28.58
CA ALA A 226 -34.43 30.94 -27.96
C ALA A 226 -33.24 30.70 -27.01
N ALA A 227 -33.29 29.63 -26.21
CA ALA A 227 -32.19 29.23 -25.34
C ALA A 227 -30.94 28.81 -26.13
N ALA A 228 -31.11 28.12 -27.26
CA ALA A 228 -30.01 27.74 -28.15
C ALA A 228 -29.34 28.95 -28.80
N VAL A 229 -30.12 29.98 -29.21
CA VAL A 229 -29.57 31.24 -29.75
C VAL A 229 -28.84 32.03 -28.66
N ALA A 230 -29.37 32.08 -27.43
CA ALA A 230 -28.70 32.72 -26.30
C ALA A 230 -27.39 32.01 -25.94
N ALA A 231 -27.38 30.67 -25.95
CA ALA A 231 -26.18 29.86 -25.72
C ALA A 231 -25.15 30.05 -26.84
N ALA A 232 -25.58 30.12 -28.10
CA ALA A 232 -24.69 30.39 -29.24
C ALA A 232 -24.07 31.80 -29.17
N ALA A 233 -24.84 32.81 -28.75
CA ALA A 233 -24.35 34.17 -28.54
C ALA A 233 -23.31 34.24 -27.40
N ALA A 234 -23.57 33.57 -26.27
CA ALA A 234 -22.62 33.47 -25.17
C ALA A 234 -21.32 32.76 -25.58
N THR A 235 -21.43 31.70 -26.39
CA THR A 235 -20.27 30.96 -26.90
C THR A 235 -19.44 31.80 -27.89
N ALA A 236 -20.09 32.62 -28.72
CA ALA A 236 -19.42 33.52 -29.66
C ALA A 236 -18.67 34.67 -28.97
N GLU A 237 -19.21 35.19 -27.87
CA GLU A 237 -18.54 36.20 -27.03
C GLU A 237 -17.33 35.61 -26.29
N GLN A 238 -17.41 34.33 -25.91
CA GLN A 238 -16.31 33.59 -25.28
C GLN A 238 -15.17 33.26 -26.26
N LEU A 239 -15.49 32.97 -27.53
CA LEU A 239 -14.49 32.71 -28.59
C LEU A 239 -13.78 33.98 -29.09
N ALA A 240 -14.30 35.19 -28.84
CA ALA A 240 -13.65 36.44 -29.23
C ALA A 240 -12.54 36.90 -28.26
N ALA A 241 -12.44 36.27 -27.08
CA ALA A 241 -11.51 36.67 -26.01
C ALA A 241 -10.24 35.80 -25.90
N GLU A 242 -10.06 34.78 -26.75
CA GLU A 242 -8.97 33.80 -26.59
C GLU A 242 -8.05 33.76 -27.84
N PRO A 243 -6.75 34.08 -27.73
CA PRO A 243 -5.79 33.88 -28.83
C PRO A 243 -5.41 32.40 -28.98
N PRO A 244 -5.00 31.95 -30.18
CA PRO A 244 -5.09 30.56 -30.58
C PRO A 244 -3.96 29.70 -30.01
N ALA A 245 -4.31 28.58 -29.39
CA ALA A 245 -3.39 27.47 -29.13
C ALA A 245 -3.99 26.15 -29.63
N GLU A 246 -3.33 25.60 -30.64
CA GLU A 246 -3.23 24.21 -31.10
C GLU A 246 -4.44 23.27 -30.98
N VAL A 247 -4.97 23.02 -32.18
CA VAL A 247 -5.80 21.90 -32.59
C VAL A 247 -5.09 20.56 -32.36
N VAL A 248 -5.73 19.66 -31.62
CA VAL A 248 -5.58 18.20 -31.78
C VAL A 248 -6.98 17.57 -31.89
N GLU A 249 -7.38 17.34 -33.14
CA GLU A 249 -8.34 16.33 -33.62
C GLU A 249 -8.00 14.93 -33.05
N ARG A 250 -8.89 13.94 -32.88
CA ARG A 250 -10.28 13.69 -33.26
C ARG A 250 -10.74 12.38 -32.59
N GLU A 251 -12.06 12.28 -32.38
CA GLU A 251 -12.94 11.09 -32.53
C GLU A 251 -12.59 9.80 -31.75
N ALA A 252 -13.38 9.27 -30.81
CA ALA A 252 -14.84 9.10 -30.74
C ALA A 252 -15.47 8.33 -31.92
N LEU A 253 -15.55 7.00 -31.78
CA LEU A 253 -16.54 6.08 -32.37
C LEU A 253 -16.73 4.97 -31.31
N SER A 254 -17.71 5.06 -30.42
CA SER A 254 -19.11 4.67 -30.56
C SER A 254 -19.37 3.20 -30.95
N ALA A 255 -20.18 2.55 -30.11
CA ALA A 255 -21.05 1.40 -30.36
C ALA A 255 -20.46 -0.02 -30.47
N SER A 256 -20.59 -0.79 -29.38
CA SER A 256 -21.47 -1.98 -29.41
C SER A 256 -21.75 -2.53 -28.03
N ASP A 257 -23.00 -2.34 -27.64
CA ASP A 257 -23.74 -3.15 -26.71
C ASP A 257 -23.70 -4.62 -27.17
N THR A 258 -23.04 -5.49 -26.40
CA THR A 258 -23.36 -6.92 -26.35
C THR A 258 -23.01 -7.45 -24.97
N VAL A 259 -23.98 -7.32 -24.06
CA VAL A 259 -24.00 -8.04 -22.79
C VAL A 259 -24.09 -9.53 -23.09
N GLN A 260 -22.94 -10.21 -23.14
CA GLN A 260 -22.90 -11.67 -23.17
C GLN A 260 -23.13 -12.22 -21.75
N PRO A 261 -24.07 -13.17 -21.56
CA PRO A 261 -24.23 -13.86 -20.28
C PRO A 261 -23.06 -14.84 -20.09
N VAL A 262 -22.00 -14.37 -19.43
CA VAL A 262 -20.85 -15.22 -19.07
C VAL A 262 -21.32 -16.29 -18.08
N SER A 263 -21.41 -17.49 -18.63
CA SER A 263 -21.83 -18.74 -18.00
C SER A 263 -21.29 -18.92 -16.56
N ARG A 264 -22.19 -19.36 -15.67
CA ARG A 264 -21.94 -19.72 -14.26
C ARG A 264 -20.78 -20.70 -14.03
N ARG A 265 -20.26 -21.36 -15.08
CA ARG A 265 -19.19 -22.36 -15.01
C ARG A 265 -17.79 -21.75 -14.77
N TRP A 266 -17.54 -20.52 -15.20
CA TRP A 266 -16.23 -19.87 -15.03
C TRP A 266 -15.99 -19.31 -13.61
N ARG A 267 -17.02 -19.23 -12.76
CA ARG A 267 -16.90 -18.83 -11.35
C ARG A 267 -16.29 -19.92 -10.44
N LEU A 268 -16.23 -21.17 -10.89
CA LEU A 268 -15.63 -22.27 -10.13
C LEU A 268 -14.12 -22.42 -10.37
N LEU A 269 -13.63 -22.08 -11.57
CA LEU A 269 -12.19 -22.21 -11.91
C LEU A 269 -11.33 -21.04 -11.43
N SER A 270 -11.92 -19.89 -11.07
CA SER A 270 -11.19 -18.78 -10.44
C SER A 270 -10.82 -19.03 -8.98
N ARG A 271 -11.33 -20.10 -8.35
CA ARG A 271 -11.03 -20.50 -6.96
C ARG A 271 -9.75 -21.33 -6.79
N LEU A 272 -9.07 -21.68 -7.88
CA LEU A 272 -7.80 -22.44 -7.85
C LEU A 272 -6.57 -21.59 -8.23
N ARG A 273 -6.66 -20.27 -8.11
CA ARG A 273 -5.44 -19.46 -8.02
C ARG A 273 -4.85 -19.64 -6.63
N LEU A 274 -3.92 -20.58 -6.51
CA LEU A 274 -2.93 -20.66 -5.42
C LEU A 274 -2.39 -19.24 -5.18
N ARG A 275 -3.01 -18.57 -4.19
CA ARG A 275 -2.62 -17.24 -3.73
C ARG A 275 -1.22 -17.40 -3.19
N ARG A 276 -0.22 -17.03 -4.00
CA ARG A 276 1.17 -16.96 -3.54
C ARG A 276 1.18 -16.10 -2.27
N PRO A 277 1.82 -16.58 -1.18
CA PRO A 277 1.91 -15.83 0.07
C PRO A 277 2.44 -14.42 -0.21
N THR A 278 1.72 -13.40 0.25
CA THR A 278 1.98 -12.01 -0.10
C THR A 278 3.25 -11.43 0.53
N TRP A 279 3.84 -12.11 1.52
CA TRP A 279 5.19 -11.80 2.02
C TRP A 279 6.31 -12.20 1.04
N ALA A 280 6.00 -13.05 0.05
CA ALA A 280 6.88 -13.38 -1.06
C ALA A 280 6.65 -12.52 -2.31
N ARG A 281 5.82 -11.45 -2.21
CA ARG A 281 5.91 -10.36 -3.18
C ARG A 281 7.25 -9.68 -2.91
N TRP A 282 8.19 -9.94 -3.80
CA TRP A 282 9.49 -9.28 -3.83
C TRP A 282 9.31 -7.78 -3.63
N PRO A 283 10.29 -7.12 -2.99
CA PRO A 283 10.28 -5.68 -2.76
C PRO A 283 9.67 -4.98 -3.97
N THR A 284 8.58 -4.23 -3.78
CA THR A 284 8.03 -3.38 -4.84
C THR A 284 9.20 -2.57 -5.42
N SER A 285 9.18 -2.28 -6.72
CA SER A 285 10.29 -1.66 -7.44
C SER A 285 10.95 -0.49 -6.68
N GLY A 286 10.17 0.26 -5.90
CA GLY A 286 10.66 1.33 -5.03
C GLY A 286 11.59 0.95 -3.86
N THR A 287 11.64 -0.32 -3.42
CA THR A 287 12.58 -0.81 -2.40
C THR A 287 13.88 -1.33 -3.00
N ALA A 288 13.84 -1.93 -4.19
CA ALA A 288 15.06 -2.30 -4.92
C ALA A 288 15.91 -1.06 -5.27
N VAL A 289 15.24 0.05 -5.62
CA VAL A 289 15.87 1.34 -5.90
C VAL A 289 16.65 1.90 -4.70
N LEU A 290 16.23 1.61 -3.45
CA LEU A 290 16.92 2.13 -2.25
C LEU A 290 18.25 1.43 -1.97
N VAL A 291 18.35 0.14 -2.31
CA VAL A 291 19.54 -0.69 -2.05
C VAL A 291 20.53 -0.63 -3.22
N LEU A 292 20.09 -0.13 -4.38
CA LEU A 292 20.91 -0.06 -5.60
C LEU A 292 22.25 0.68 -5.42
N PRO A 293 22.33 1.85 -4.75
CA PRO A 293 23.61 2.54 -4.53
C PRO A 293 24.58 1.71 -3.67
N LEU A 294 24.06 1.01 -2.66
CA LEU A 294 24.88 0.15 -1.81
C LEU A 294 25.48 -1.01 -2.62
N ILE A 295 24.67 -1.65 -3.45
CA ILE A 295 25.11 -2.76 -4.33
C ILE A 295 26.14 -2.25 -5.33
N ALA A 296 25.89 -1.10 -5.96
CA ALA A 296 26.77 -0.53 -6.97
C ALA A 296 28.14 -0.12 -6.38
N ALA A 297 28.15 0.51 -5.21
CA ALA A 297 29.38 0.84 -4.49
C ALA A 297 30.16 -0.43 -4.11
N GLY A 298 29.47 -1.47 -3.62
CA GLY A 298 30.07 -2.77 -3.32
C GLY A 298 30.67 -3.46 -4.56
N MET A 299 29.99 -3.41 -5.70
CA MET A 299 30.51 -3.96 -6.96
C MET A 299 31.76 -3.23 -7.43
N ILE A 300 31.76 -1.88 -7.43
CA ILE A 300 32.93 -1.11 -7.86
C ILE A 300 34.12 -1.36 -6.96
N TRP A 301 33.90 -1.38 -5.65
CA TRP A 301 34.94 -1.71 -4.70
C TRP A 301 35.49 -3.13 -4.91
N GLY A 302 34.61 -4.12 -5.12
CA GLY A 302 35.00 -5.50 -5.41
C GLY A 302 35.78 -5.64 -6.72
N ILE A 303 35.36 -4.96 -7.79
CA ILE A 303 36.05 -4.99 -9.10
C ILE A 303 37.42 -4.30 -8.99
N ALA A 304 37.50 -3.14 -8.33
CA ALA A 304 38.76 -2.43 -8.14
C ALA A 304 39.75 -3.27 -7.31
N ALA A 305 39.26 -3.97 -6.29
CA ALA A 305 40.08 -4.90 -5.50
C ALA A 305 40.52 -6.12 -6.31
N LEU A 306 39.64 -6.70 -7.14
CA LEU A 306 39.95 -7.85 -7.99
C LEU A 306 41.02 -7.54 -9.05
N LEU A 307 41.02 -6.31 -9.56
CA LEU A 307 41.99 -5.84 -10.57
C LEU A 307 43.26 -5.23 -9.97
N ASP A 308 43.42 -5.31 -8.64
CA ASP A 308 44.53 -4.73 -7.89
C ASP A 308 44.73 -3.22 -8.17
N ARG A 309 43.63 -2.53 -8.48
CA ARG A 309 43.57 -1.08 -8.74
C ARG A 309 43.16 -0.27 -7.51
N MET A 310 43.00 -0.93 -6.36
CA MET A 310 42.71 -0.23 -5.12
C MET A 310 43.94 0.57 -4.68
N PRO A 311 43.79 1.87 -4.36
CA PRO A 311 44.89 2.64 -3.82
C PRO A 311 45.39 2.02 -2.52
N GLN A 312 46.70 2.12 -2.28
CA GLN A 312 47.30 1.54 -1.08
C GLN A 312 46.66 2.13 0.19
N PRO A 313 46.31 1.28 1.17
CA PRO A 313 45.73 1.74 2.42
C PRO A 313 46.69 2.69 3.15
N GLY A 314 46.17 3.82 3.64
CA GLY A 314 46.96 4.83 4.36
C GLY A 314 47.39 6.03 3.52
N THR A 315 47.30 5.95 2.18
CA THR A 315 47.54 7.09 1.28
C THR A 315 46.35 8.06 1.26
N ASP A 316 46.60 9.34 0.97
CA ASP A 316 45.53 10.35 0.84
C ASP A 316 44.54 9.98 -0.26
N VAL A 317 45.03 9.42 -1.37
CA VAL A 317 44.18 8.92 -2.46
C VAL A 317 43.27 7.80 -1.96
N GLY A 318 43.82 6.79 -1.25
CA GLY A 318 43.01 5.71 -0.69
C GLY A 318 41.95 6.17 0.30
N ARG A 319 42.28 7.18 1.13
CA ARG A 319 41.31 7.80 2.06
C ARG A 319 40.19 8.51 1.31
N LEU A 320 40.52 9.30 0.28
CA LEU A 320 39.54 10.02 -0.55
C LEU A 320 38.64 9.06 -1.34
N THR A 321 39.21 7.98 -1.90
CA THR A 321 38.43 6.96 -2.60
C THR A 321 37.48 6.22 -1.67
N ALA A 322 37.96 5.81 -0.49
CA ALA A 322 37.12 5.15 0.50
C ALA A 322 36.00 6.07 0.99
N LEU A 323 36.31 7.34 1.27
CA LEU A 323 35.32 8.35 1.63
C LEU A 323 34.27 8.53 0.52
N ALA A 324 34.70 8.63 -0.73
CA ALA A 324 33.81 8.79 -1.88
C ALA A 324 32.89 7.58 -2.06
N LEU A 325 33.38 6.34 -1.90
CA LEU A 325 32.57 5.13 -1.94
C LEU A 325 31.55 5.07 -0.79
N VAL A 326 31.95 5.47 0.43
CA VAL A 326 31.06 5.49 1.60
C VAL A 326 29.97 6.56 1.45
N LEU A 327 30.32 7.75 0.96
CA LEU A 327 29.36 8.83 0.70
C LEU A 327 28.39 8.45 -0.42
N SER A 328 28.90 7.89 -1.51
CA SER A 328 28.10 7.62 -2.69
C SER A 328 27.23 6.35 -2.58
N GLY A 329 27.64 5.34 -1.81
CA GLY A 329 26.84 4.14 -1.53
C GLY A 329 26.00 4.26 -0.25
N PRO A 330 26.56 3.90 0.93
CA PRO A 330 25.84 3.91 2.20
C PRO A 330 25.12 5.22 2.53
N ALA A 331 25.79 6.38 2.40
CA ALA A 331 25.17 7.65 2.78
C ALA A 331 24.02 8.00 1.82
N THR A 332 24.13 7.70 0.52
CA THR A 332 23.02 7.83 -0.43
C THR A 332 21.85 6.92 -0.06
N THR A 333 22.10 5.66 0.32
CA THR A 333 21.03 4.76 0.77
C THR A 333 20.30 5.30 2.00
N VAL A 334 21.03 5.84 2.98
CA VAL A 334 20.42 6.51 4.15
C VAL A 334 19.63 7.75 3.71
N GLY A 335 20.20 8.60 2.86
CA GLY A 335 19.54 9.78 2.31
C GLY A 335 18.26 9.42 1.54
N ALA A 336 18.26 8.34 0.78
CA ALA A 336 17.11 7.86 0.03
C ALA A 336 16.01 7.31 0.96
N ILE A 337 16.39 6.65 2.06
CA ILE A 337 15.45 6.22 3.11
C ILE A 337 14.82 7.44 3.79
N MET A 338 15.63 8.45 4.15
CA MET A 338 15.12 9.70 4.74
C MET A 338 14.19 10.43 3.76
N ALA A 339 14.61 10.58 2.50
CA ALA A 339 13.81 11.18 1.45
C ALA A 339 12.50 10.41 1.25
N ARG A 340 12.49 9.08 1.33
CA ARG A 340 11.25 8.30 1.21
C ARG A 340 10.24 8.63 2.31
N VAL A 341 10.73 8.93 3.52
CA VAL A 341 9.87 9.23 4.67
C VAL A 341 9.36 10.68 4.62
N TRP A 342 10.19 11.64 4.20
CA TRP A 342 9.90 13.08 4.30
C TRP A 342 9.51 13.72 2.96
N TRP A 343 10.16 13.32 1.86
CA TRP A 343 9.97 13.86 0.50
C TRP A 343 10.02 12.75 -0.58
N PRO A 344 8.95 11.94 -0.75
CA PRO A 344 8.97 10.76 -1.61
C PRO A 344 9.37 11.05 -3.06
N ARG A 345 9.08 12.25 -3.56
CA ARG A 345 9.43 12.71 -4.91
C ARG A 345 10.94 12.88 -5.12
N LEU A 346 11.71 13.12 -4.06
CA LEU A 346 13.16 13.31 -4.12
C LEU A 346 13.94 11.99 -4.12
N VAL A 347 13.30 10.85 -3.82
CA VAL A 347 13.98 9.54 -3.75
C VAL A 347 14.70 9.22 -5.07
N GLY A 348 14.06 9.48 -6.21
CA GLY A 348 14.66 9.25 -7.53
C GLY A 348 15.91 10.10 -7.75
N VAL A 349 15.87 11.38 -7.37
CA VAL A 349 16.99 12.32 -7.52
C VAL A 349 18.16 11.93 -6.63
N VAL A 350 17.90 11.59 -5.36
CA VAL A 350 18.93 11.17 -4.40
C VAL A 350 19.62 9.89 -4.89
N VAL A 351 18.84 8.89 -5.29
CA VAL A 351 19.39 7.62 -5.78
C VAL A 351 20.14 7.79 -7.09
N ALA A 352 19.61 8.54 -8.06
CA ALA A 352 20.30 8.82 -9.32
C ALA A 352 21.60 9.59 -9.10
N GLY A 353 21.60 10.58 -8.21
CA GLY A 353 22.80 11.35 -7.86
C GLY A 353 23.90 10.48 -7.22
N GLY A 354 23.53 9.61 -6.28
CA GLY A 354 24.51 8.69 -5.69
C GLY A 354 25.02 7.64 -6.69
N LEU A 355 24.17 7.11 -7.57
CA LEU A 355 24.61 6.21 -8.64
C LEU A 355 25.54 6.89 -9.64
N ALA A 356 25.28 8.15 -10.00
CA ALA A 356 26.17 8.93 -10.84
C ALA A 356 27.53 9.14 -10.15
N ALA A 357 27.54 9.49 -8.87
CA ALA A 357 28.77 9.62 -8.09
C ALA A 357 29.55 8.29 -8.02
N ILE A 358 28.86 7.17 -7.79
CA ILE A 358 29.44 5.82 -7.81
C ILE A 358 30.07 5.54 -9.19
N ALA A 359 29.37 5.85 -10.28
CA ALA A 359 29.89 5.66 -11.64
C ALA A 359 31.14 6.51 -11.92
N PHE A 360 31.17 7.76 -11.47
CA PHE A 360 32.36 8.62 -11.57
C PHE A 360 33.54 8.07 -10.78
N VAL A 361 33.31 7.59 -9.55
CA VAL A 361 34.35 6.96 -8.73
C VAL A 361 34.85 5.66 -9.38
N GLY A 362 33.94 4.85 -9.93
CA GLY A 362 34.30 3.66 -10.67
C GLY A 362 35.15 3.94 -11.89
N ARG A 363 34.76 4.92 -12.70
CA ARG A 363 35.55 5.38 -13.85
C ARG A 363 36.94 5.85 -13.41
N ALA A 364 37.03 6.64 -12.35
CA ALA A 364 38.31 7.12 -11.84
C ALA A 364 39.26 5.99 -11.40
N LEU A 365 38.72 4.88 -10.88
CA LEU A 365 39.51 3.72 -10.43
C LEU A 365 39.82 2.72 -11.56
N LEU A 366 38.87 2.53 -12.48
CA LEU A 366 38.90 1.45 -13.46
C LEU A 366 39.30 1.90 -14.87
N GLY A 367 39.37 3.21 -15.12
CA GLY A 367 39.69 3.80 -16.43
C GLY A 367 38.44 3.96 -17.30
#